data_AF-A0AAU8IX67-F1
#
_entry.id   AF-A0AAU8IX67-F1
#
_cell.length_a   1.000
_cell.length_b   1.000
_cell.length_c   1.000
_cell.angle_alpha   90.00
_cell.angle_beta   90.00
_cell.angle_gamma   90.00
#
_symmetry.space_group_name_H-M   'P 1'
#
loop_
_entity.id
_entity.type
_entity.pdbx_description
1 polymer ?
#
loop_
_entity_poly.entity_id
_entity_poly.type
_entity_poly.pdbx_seq_one_letter_code
_entity_poly.pdbx_strand_id
1 'polypeptide(L)'
;MNRGHLLARQLGGSGTDRRNLVPLYRNANSPVMSGAEQRIADAIAAGNTVYYSSIPIYENSTNPIPSGVTMTAYTSTGVQIVIQTILNKP
;
A
#
# COMPACT_ATOMS: atom_id res chain seq x y z
N MET A 1 -1.82 -16.31 -4.58
CA MET A 1 -1.08 -15.03 -4.55
C MET A 1 -1.87 -14.01 -5.35
N ASN A 2 -1.91 -12.76 -4.91
CA ASN A 2 -2.70 -11.69 -5.51
C ASN A 2 -1.77 -10.70 -6.21
N ARG A 3 -2.33 -9.97 -7.19
CA ARG A 3 -1.72 -8.75 -7.75
C ARG A 3 -2.01 -7.60 -6.78
N GLY A 4 -1.13 -7.45 -5.78
CA GLY A 4 -1.24 -6.37 -4.81
C GLY A 4 -0.94 -5.03 -5.45
N HIS A 5 -1.82 -4.05 -5.23
CA HIS A 5 -1.60 -2.69 -5.68
C HIS A 5 -0.59 -2.00 -4.75
N LEU A 6 0.34 -1.22 -5.30
CA LEU A 6 1.12 -0.27 -4.49
C LEU A 6 0.33 1.01 -4.21
N LEU A 7 -0.48 1.46 -5.18
CA LEU A 7 -1.51 2.49 -5.03
C LEU A 7 -2.86 1.87 -5.39
N ALA A 8 -3.79 1.78 -4.42
CA ALA A 8 -5.13 1.24 -4.67
C ALA A 8 -5.91 2.01 -5.74
N ARG A 9 -6.81 1.31 -6.42
CA ARG A 9 -7.74 1.89 -7.42
C ARG A 9 -8.59 3.02 -6.84
N GLN A 10 -9.08 2.87 -5.60
CA GLN A 10 -9.87 3.90 -4.94
C GLN A 10 -9.06 5.17 -4.63
N LEU A 11 -7.73 5.06 -4.61
CA LEU A 11 -6.79 6.16 -4.43
C LEU A 11 -6.20 6.65 -5.76
N GLY A 12 -6.73 6.18 -6.90
CA GLY A 12 -6.31 6.59 -8.25
C GLY A 12 -5.25 5.71 -8.92
N GLY A 13 -4.86 4.59 -8.32
CA GLY A 13 -3.85 3.70 -8.89
C GLY A 13 -4.39 2.73 -9.96
N SER A 14 -3.55 2.44 -10.96
CA SER A 14 -3.90 1.51 -12.03
C SER A 14 -3.82 0.05 -11.57
N GLY A 15 -4.87 -0.73 -11.83
CA GLY A 15 -4.86 -2.18 -11.59
C GLY A 15 -4.23 -3.01 -12.72
N THR A 16 -3.69 -2.37 -13.75
CA THR A 16 -3.11 -3.04 -14.92
C THR A 16 -1.68 -2.60 -15.21
N ASP A 17 -1.26 -1.41 -14.80
CA ASP A 17 0.14 -0.95 -14.91
C ASP A 17 1.04 -1.80 -14.03
N ARG A 18 1.97 -2.54 -14.65
CA ARG A 18 2.89 -3.45 -13.95
C ARG A 18 3.80 -2.74 -12.95
N ARG A 19 4.04 -1.44 -13.09
CA ARG A 19 4.83 -0.65 -12.13
C ARG A 19 4.10 -0.45 -10.80
N ASN A 20 2.78 -0.62 -10.78
CA ASN A 20 1.93 -0.47 -9.60
C ASN A 20 1.56 -1.81 -8.95
N LEU A 21 2.16 -2.92 -9.38
CA LEU A 21 1.72 -4.26 -8.99
C LEU A 21 2.88 -5.09 -8.44
N VAL A 22 2.65 -5.70 -7.28
CA VAL A 22 3.59 -6.65 -6.67
C VAL A 22 2.88 -7.94 -6.23
N PRO A 23 3.58 -9.09 -6.20
CA PRO A 23 3.00 -10.33 -5.69
C PRO A 23 2.78 -10.24 -4.16
N LEU A 24 1.53 -10.35 -3.70
CA LEU A 24 1.19 -10.39 -2.28
C LEU A 24 0.40 -11.65 -1.89
N TYR A 25 0.62 -12.16 -0.69
CA TYR A 25 -0.25 -13.16 -0.08
C TYR A 25 -1.61 -12.57 0.26
N ARG A 26 -2.62 -13.46 0.38
CA ARG A 26 -4.02 -13.05 0.55
C ARG A 26 -4.18 -12.11 1.73
N ASN A 27 -3.66 -12.49 2.90
CA ASN A 27 -3.80 -11.73 4.15
C ASN A 27 -3.10 -10.35 4.09
N ALA A 28 -1.90 -10.30 3.51
CA ALA A 28 -1.17 -9.04 3.32
C ALA A 28 -1.93 -8.08 2.41
N ASN A 29 -2.45 -8.58 1.29
CA ASN A 29 -3.28 -7.81 0.37
C ASN A 29 -4.61 -7.37 0.99
N SER A 30 -5.29 -8.28 1.69
CA SER A 30 -6.55 -8.02 2.38
C SER A 30 -6.74 -9.03 3.53
N PRO A 31 -7.04 -8.57 4.76
CA PRO A 31 -7.54 -7.23 5.09
C PRO A 31 -6.47 -6.17 5.39
N VAL A 32 -5.18 -6.54 5.47
CA VAL A 32 -4.17 -5.66 6.08
C VAL A 32 -3.89 -4.41 5.24
N MET A 33 -3.44 -4.56 3.99
CA MET A 33 -3.18 -3.44 3.09
C MET A 33 -4.47 -2.68 2.75
N SER A 34 -5.54 -3.39 2.39
CA SER A 34 -6.84 -2.77 2.12
C SER A 34 -7.37 -1.92 3.28
N GLY A 35 -7.14 -2.33 4.54
CA GLY A 35 -7.52 -1.55 5.72
C GLY A 35 -6.67 -0.29 5.94
N ALA A 36 -5.40 -0.31 5.57
CA ALA A 36 -4.56 0.89 5.54
C ALA A 36 -5.02 1.86 4.42
N GLU A 37 -5.32 1.33 3.24
CA GLU A 37 -5.84 2.10 2.10
C GLU A 37 -7.22 2.71 2.39
N GLN A 38 -8.08 2.02 3.16
CA GLN A 38 -9.37 2.55 3.58
C GLN A 38 -9.21 3.78 4.46
N ARG A 39 -8.33 3.73 5.47
CA ARG A 39 -8.06 4.89 6.34
C ARG A 39 -7.56 6.11 5.56
N ILE A 40 -6.76 5.88 4.51
CA ILE A 40 -6.30 6.94 3.61
C ILE A 40 -7.46 7.50 2.79
N ALA A 41 -8.32 6.65 2.24
CA ALA A 41 -9.50 7.07 1.50
C ALA A 41 -10.45 7.89 2.37
N ASP A 42 -10.67 7.49 3.62
CA ASP A 42 -11.50 8.22 4.58
C ASP A 42 -10.92 9.62 4.87
N ALA A 43 -9.60 9.74 5.03
CA ALA A 43 -8.94 11.02 5.22
C ALA A 43 -9.09 11.95 4.00
N ILE A 44 -8.98 11.41 2.79
CA ILE A 44 -9.21 12.15 1.54
C ILE A 44 -10.68 12.60 1.45
N ALA A 45 -11.62 11.71 1.76
CA ALA A 45 -13.05 12.00 1.76
C ALA A 45 -13.42 13.10 2.77
N ALA A 46 -12.68 13.22 3.88
CA ALA A 46 -12.81 14.31 4.84
C ALA A 46 -12.20 15.65 4.36
N GLY A 47 -11.72 15.72 3.12
CA GLY A 47 -11.19 16.95 2.51
C GLY A 47 -9.70 17.18 2.73
N ASN A 48 -8.96 16.20 3.24
CA ASN A 48 -7.51 16.34 3.43
C ASN A 48 -6.75 16.05 2.13
N THR A 49 -5.76 16.87 1.82
CA THR A 49 -4.68 16.49 0.92
C THR A 49 -3.76 15.50 1.64
N VAL A 50 -3.46 14.37 1.02
CA VAL A 50 -2.63 13.30 1.62
C VAL A 50 -1.35 13.07 0.82
N TYR A 51 -0.21 13.14 1.49
CA TYR A 51 1.07 12.64 0.98
C TYR A 51 1.17 11.15 1.27
N TYR A 52 1.34 10.34 0.23
CA TYR A 52 1.34 8.88 0.32
C TYR A 52 2.59 8.26 -0.30
N SER A 53 3.10 7.21 0.31
CA SER A 53 4.15 6.34 -0.25
C SER A 53 3.88 4.86 0.05
N SER A 54 4.24 4.01 -0.90
CA SER A 54 4.12 2.55 -0.81
C SER A 54 5.37 1.92 -1.40
N ILE A 55 6.22 1.37 -0.53
CA ILE A 55 7.56 0.92 -0.89
C ILE A 55 7.65 -0.59 -0.63
N PRO A 56 7.71 -1.43 -1.69
CA PRO A 56 7.97 -2.85 -1.52
C PRO A 56 9.40 -3.10 -1.05
N ILE A 57 9.57 -4.01 -0.10
CA ILE A 57 10.85 -4.42 0.47
C ILE A 57 11.23 -5.76 -0.13
N TYR A 58 12.40 -5.83 -0.76
CA TYR A 58 12.98 -7.07 -1.28
C TYR A 58 14.25 -7.39 -0.50
N GLU A 59 14.34 -8.60 0.06
CA GLU A 59 15.51 -9.02 0.86
C GLU A 59 16.76 -9.28 0.00
N ASN A 60 16.57 -9.55 -1.29
CA ASN A 60 17.63 -9.75 -2.26
C ASN A 60 17.16 -9.35 -3.66
N SER A 61 18.10 -9.26 -4.60
CA SER A 61 17.85 -8.83 -5.98
C SER A 61 17.25 -9.92 -6.88
N THR A 62 17.14 -11.16 -6.41
CA THR A 62 16.73 -12.31 -7.25
C THR A 62 15.31 -12.78 -6.97
N ASN A 63 14.78 -12.56 -5.77
CA ASN A 63 13.41 -12.92 -5.41
C ASN A 63 12.44 -11.84 -5.90
N PRO A 64 11.55 -12.13 -6.87
CA PRO A 64 10.58 -11.16 -7.37
C PRO A 64 9.39 -10.93 -6.43
N ILE A 65 9.36 -11.60 -5.27
CA ILE A 65 8.33 -11.48 -4.25
C ILE A 65 8.88 -10.61 -3.12
N PRO A 66 8.27 -9.45 -2.81
CA PRO A 66 8.71 -8.64 -1.68
C PRO A 66 8.44 -9.36 -0.36
N SER A 67 9.30 -9.18 0.64
CA SER A 67 9.09 -9.68 2.01
C SER A 67 8.06 -8.85 2.78
N GLY A 68 7.79 -7.62 2.31
CA GLY A 68 6.74 -6.76 2.84
C GLY A 68 6.58 -5.48 2.02
N VAL A 69 5.65 -4.63 2.44
CA VAL A 69 5.44 -3.29 1.88
C VAL A 69 5.35 -2.29 3.02
N THR A 70 6.15 -1.24 2.96
CA THR A 70 6.04 -0.10 3.87
C THR A 70 5.12 0.95 3.27
N MET A 71 4.05 1.25 3.97
CA MET A 71 3.11 2.32 3.62
C MET A 71 3.29 3.48 4.59
N THR A 72 3.40 4.69 4.05
CA THR A 72 3.34 5.94 4.82
C THR A 72 2.30 6.87 4.23
N ALA A 73 1.54 7.53 5.10
CA ALA A 73 0.53 8.50 4.72
C ALA A 73 0.38 9.59 5.78
N TYR A 74 0.43 10.85 5.35
CA TYR A 74 0.22 12.02 6.20
C TYR A 74 -0.68 13.03 5.49
N THR A 75 -1.51 13.76 6.23
CA THR A 75 -2.19 14.93 5.67
C THR A 75 -1.18 16.03 5.34
N SER A 76 -1.56 17.00 4.51
CA SER A 76 -0.73 18.16 4.20
C SER A 76 -0.44 19.06 5.41
N THR A 77 -1.18 18.89 6.51
CA THR A 77 -0.94 19.55 7.79
C THR A 77 -0.01 18.74 8.73
N GLY A 78 0.48 17.58 8.28
CA GLY A 78 1.41 16.73 9.03
C GLY A 78 0.77 15.68 9.93
N VAL A 79 -0.56 15.52 9.89
CA VAL A 79 -1.24 14.49 10.69
C VAL A 79 -0.97 13.11 10.09
N GLN A 80 -0.44 12.20 10.90
CA GLN A 80 -0.19 10.82 10.50
C GLN A 80 -1.50 10.03 10.31
N ILE A 81 -1.62 9.33 9.19
CA ILE A 81 -2.74 8.41 8.89
C ILE A 81 -2.25 6.96 8.95
N VAL A 82 -1.13 6.67 8.28
CA VAL A 82 -0.51 5.34 8.24
C VAL A 82 1.00 5.48 8.33
N ILE A 83 1.64 4.70 9.22
CA ILE A 83 3.05 4.34 9.15
C ILE A 83 3.11 2.87 9.52
N GLN A 84 3.27 2.00 8.53
CA GLN A 84 3.18 0.56 8.75
C GLN A 84 3.99 -0.22 7.72
N THR A 85 4.71 -1.24 8.18
CA THR A 85 5.24 -2.29 7.31
C THR A 85 4.31 -3.51 7.39
N ILE A 86 3.79 -3.91 6.23
CA ILE A 86 2.94 -5.07 6.07
C ILE A 86 3.81 -6.23 5.63
N LEU A 87 3.94 -7.27 6.47
CA LEU A 87 4.71 -8.46 6.15
C LEU A 87 3.96 -9.30 5.10
N ASN A 88 4.67 -9.71 4.06
CA ASN A 88 4.14 -10.53 2.97
C ASN A 88 4.37 -12.01 3.28
N LYS A 89 3.59 -12.56 4.20
CA LYS A 89 3.66 -13.96 4.63
C LYS A 89 2.41 -14.73 4.18
N PRO A 90 2.52 -16.06 3.94
CA PRO A 90 1.39 -16.94 3.64
C PRO A 90 0.22 -16.79 4.62
#